data_AF-A0AAD1DQB1-F1
#
_entry.id   AF-A0AAD1DQB1-F1
#
_cell.length_a   1.000
_cell.length_b   1.000
_cell.length_c   1.000
_cell.angle_alpha   90.00
_cell.angle_beta   90.00
_cell.angle_gamma   90.00
#
_symmetry.space_group_name_H-M   'P 1'
#
loop_
_entity.id
_entity.type
_entity.pdbx_description
1 polymer ?
#
loop_
_entity_poly.entity_id
_entity_poly.type
_entity_poly.pdbx_seq_one_letter_code
_entity_poly.pdbx_strand_id
1 'polypeptide(L)' 'MKKDIDMIESLINRNEYFYKIGKIQKNEYLINNFFLIDKLEDILSRSQREKIIEFLTDEFSLPKFNLSISILKAVPN' A
#
# COMPACT_ATOMS: atom_id res chain seq x y z
N MET A 1 7.17 -2.35 -16.18
CA MET A 1 7.16 -1.96 -14.76
C MET A 1 6.25 -0.76 -14.48
N LYS A 2 6.61 0.49 -14.83
CA LYS A 2 5.74 1.66 -14.53
C LYS A 2 4.36 1.54 -15.17
N LYS A 3 4.30 1.18 -16.45
CA LYS A 3 3.04 0.93 -17.18
C LYS A 3 2.19 -0.19 -16.59
N ASP A 4 2.82 -1.23 -16.04
CA ASP A 4 2.11 -2.39 -15.49
C ASP A 4 1.51 -2.05 -14.12
N ILE A 5 2.23 -1.24 -13.31
CA ILE A 5 1.73 -0.69 -12.05
C ILE A 5 0.57 0.27 -12.31
N ASP A 6 0.72 1.22 -13.24
CA ASP A 6 -0.34 2.17 -13.62
C ASP A 6 -1.60 1.42 -14.10
N MET A 7 -1.42 0.31 -14.81
CA MET A 7 -2.52 -0.54 -15.28
C MET A 7 -3.23 -1.23 -14.11
N ILE A 8 -2.50 -1.83 -13.17
CA ILE A 8 -3.12 -2.48 -11.99
C ILE A 8 -3.84 -1.45 -11.11
N GLU A 9 -3.26 -0.28 -10.91
CA GLU A 9 -3.91 0.81 -10.17
C GLU A 9 -5.24 1.22 -10.84
N SER A 10 -5.26 1.32 -12.18
CA SER A 10 -6.51 1.56 -12.91
C SER A 10 -7.56 0.46 -12.69
N LEU A 11 -7.13 -0.80 -12.64
CA LEU A 11 -8.03 -1.94 -12.41
C LEU A 11 -8.57 -1.99 -10.98
N ILE A 12 -7.75 -1.66 -9.96
CA ILE A 12 -8.19 -1.53 -8.57
C ILE A 12 -9.27 -0.44 -8.46
N ASN A 13 -9.02 0.72 -9.05
CA ASN A 13 -9.97 1.84 -9.05
C ASN A 13 -11.30 1.48 -9.72
N ARG A 14 -11.26 0.69 -10.81
CA ARG A 14 -12.47 0.20 -11.48
C ARG A 14 -13.21 -0.85 -10.65
N ASN A 15 -12.51 -1.78 -10.01
CA ASN A 15 -13.11 -2.79 -9.13
C ASN A 15 -13.86 -2.11 -7.95
N GLU A 16 -13.24 -1.10 -7.35
CA GLU A 16 -13.85 -0.27 -6.30
C GLU A 16 -15.10 0.46 -6.80
N TYR A 17 -15.02 1.08 -7.98
CA TYR A 17 -16.16 1.76 -8.59
C TYR A 17 -17.33 0.81 -8.82
N PHE A 18 -17.09 -0.34 -9.45
CA PHE A 18 -18.15 -1.31 -9.75
C PHE A 18 -18.78 -1.90 -8.49
N TYR A 19 -18.00 -2.09 -7.43
CA TYR A 19 -18.55 -2.51 -6.14
C TYR A 19 -19.43 -1.42 -5.52
N LYS A 20 -18.98 -0.16 -5.52
CA LYS A 20 -19.75 0.98 -4.98
C LYS A 20 -21.09 1.17 -5.68
N ILE A 21 -21.16 0.95 -6.99
CA ILE A 21 -22.41 1.07 -7.76
C ILE A 21 -23.21 -0.23 -7.81
N GLY A 22 -22.84 -1.25 -7.03
CA GLY A 22 -23.57 -2.52 -6.91
C GLY A 22 -23.56 -3.39 -8.16
N LYS A 23 -22.59 -3.19 -9.07
CA LYS A 23 -22.44 -3.99 -10.30
C LYS A 23 -21.75 -5.32 -10.07
N ILE A 24 -20.95 -5.44 -9.02
CA ILE A 24 -20.32 -6.68 -8.58
C ILE A 24 -20.64 -6.95 -7.12
N GLN A 25 -20.69 -8.23 -6.75
CA GLN A 25 -20.95 -8.63 -5.37
C GLN A 25 -19.67 -8.62 -4.53
N LYS A 26 -19.81 -8.62 -3.20
CA LYS A 26 -18.67 -8.62 -2.27
C LYS A 26 -17.67 -9.75 -2.55
N ASN A 27 -18.15 -10.95 -2.86
CA ASN A 27 -17.27 -12.09 -3.17
C ASN A 27 -16.42 -11.83 -4.41
N GLU A 28 -17.03 -11.31 -5.48
CA GLU A 28 -16.35 -10.97 -6.73
C GLU A 28 -15.36 -9.82 -6.52
N TYR A 29 -15.74 -8.80 -5.76
CA TYR A 29 -14.85 -7.71 -5.37
C TYR A 29 -13.59 -8.20 -4.65
N LEU A 30 -13.76 -9.12 -3.67
CA LEU A 30 -12.64 -9.72 -2.93
C LEU A 30 -11.73 -10.57 -3.82
N ILE A 31 -12.32 -11.43 -4.67
CA ILE A 31 -11.56 -12.27 -5.61
C ILE A 31 -10.71 -11.40 -6.54
N ASN A 32 -11.30 -10.34 -7.11
CA ASN A 32 -10.61 -9.41 -7.99
C ASN A 32 -9.45 -8.71 -7.26
N ASN A 33 -9.67 -8.27 -6.03
CA ASN A 33 -8.60 -7.63 -5.25
C ASN A 33 -7.45 -8.59 -4.93
N PHE A 34 -7.75 -9.83 -4.54
CA PHE A 34 -6.69 -10.82 -4.28
C PHE A 34 -5.87 -11.12 -5.54
N PHE A 35 -6.53 -11.26 -6.69
CA PHE A 35 -5.84 -11.45 -7.97
C PHE A 35 -4.94 -10.27 -8.34
N LEU A 36 -5.43 -9.04 -8.16
CA LEU A 36 -4.66 -7.83 -8.48
C LEU A 36 -3.46 -7.64 -7.55
N ILE A 37 -3.59 -8.01 -6.27
CA ILE A 37 -2.48 -8.02 -5.30
C ILE A 37 -1.42 -9.03 -5.70
N ASP A 38 -1.81 -10.26 -6.05
CA ASP A 38 -0.89 -11.30 -6.51
C ASP A 38 -0.09 -10.84 -7.76
N LYS A 39 -0.75 -10.14 -8.70
CA LYS A 39 -0.08 -9.54 -9.86
C LYS A 39 0.84 -8.39 -9.52
N LEU A 40 0.49 -7.57 -8.54
CA LEU A 40 1.38 -6.53 -8.01
C LEU A 40 2.64 -7.15 -7.40
N GLU A 41 2.47 -8.22 -6.63
CA GLU A 41 3.58 -8.96 -6.08
C GLU A 41 4.47 -9.50 -7.22
N ASP A 42 3.92 -10.20 -8.21
CA ASP A 42 4.67 -10.74 -9.36
C ASP A 42 5.48 -9.69 -10.12
N ILE A 43 4.98 -8.45 -10.22
CA ILE A 43 5.65 -7.34 -10.90
C ILE A 43 6.81 -6.77 -10.06
N LEU A 44 6.70 -6.84 -8.73
CA LEU A 44 7.75 -6.37 -7.83
C LEU A 44 8.90 -7.36 -7.79
N SER A 45 10.12 -6.86 -8.07
CA SER A 45 11.32 -7.66 -7.86
C SER A 45 11.45 -7.99 -6.36
N ARG A 46 12.10 -9.12 -6.04
CA ARG A 46 12.39 -9.51 -4.65
C ARG A 46 13.03 -8.37 -3.85
N SER A 47 13.98 -7.65 -4.46
CA SER A 47 14.64 -6.48 -3.85
C SER A 47 13.72 -5.28 -3.62
N GLN A 48 12.65 -5.12 -4.39
CA GLN A 48 11.64 -4.08 -4.18
C GLN A 48 10.66 -4.48 -3.06
N ARG A 49 10.26 -5.75 -3.01
CA ARG A 49 9.44 -6.28 -1.91
C ARG A 49 10.17 -6.14 -0.56
N GLU A 50 11.45 -6.50 -0.52
CA GLU A 50 12.30 -6.34 0.67
C GLU A 50 12.39 -4.87 1.11
N LYS A 51 12.56 -3.92 0.18
CA LYS A 51 12.55 -2.48 0.48
C LYS A 51 11.20 -1.96 0.99
N ILE A 52 10.09 -2.47 0.46
CA ILE A 52 8.74 -2.11 0.95
C ILE A 52 8.55 -2.62 2.38
N ILE A 53 8.96 -3.86 2.66
CA ILE A 53 8.91 -4.42 4.02
C ILE A 53 9.79 -3.59 4.97
N GLU A 54 11.03 -3.31 4.59
CA GLU A 54 11.93 -2.46 5.37
C GLU A 54 11.32 -1.09 5.65
N PHE A 55 10.76 -0.43 4.62
CA PHE A 55 10.10 0.87 4.75
C PHE A 55 8.88 0.82 5.70
N LEU A 56 7.98 -0.16 5.52
CA LEU A 56 6.82 -0.36 6.39
C LEU A 56 7.21 -0.67 7.84
N THR A 57 8.32 -1.36 8.05
CA THR A 57 8.86 -1.63 9.38
C THR A 57 9.60 -0.43 9.99
N ASP A 58 10.13 0.47 9.15
CA ASP A 58 10.93 1.63 9.58
C ASP A 58 10.08 2.90 9.84
N GLU A 59 8.85 2.99 9.30
CA GLU A 59 7.99 4.18 9.46
C GLU A 59 7.31 4.32 10.84
N PHE A 60 7.38 3.35 11.75
CA PHE A 60 6.87 3.48 13.12
C PHE A 60 7.80 2.90 14.19
N SER A 61 9.10 3.17 14.10
CA SER A 61 10.01 2.76 15.16
C SER A 61 9.82 3.64 16.41
N LEU A 62 9.66 3.02 17.57
CA LEU A 62 9.63 3.68 18.89
C LEU A 62 10.80 4.69 19.07
N PRO A 63 12.02 4.44 18.55
CA PRO A 63 13.08 5.44 18.55
C PRO A 63 12.76 6.72 17.79
N LYS A 64 12.16 6.65 16.59
CA LYS A 64 11.76 7.85 15.81
C LYS A 64 10.65 8.63 16.52
N PHE A 65 9.70 7.93 17.14
CA PHE A 65 8.67 8.56 17.98
C PHE A 65 9.30 9.30 19.19
N ASN A 66 10.19 8.63 19.93
CA ASN A 66 10.88 9.22 21.08
C ASN A 66 11.75 10.42 20.69
N LEU A 67 12.42 10.37 19.53
CA LEU A 67 13.19 11.48 19.00
C LEU A 67 12.29 12.69 18.68
N SER A 68 11.15 12.47 18.01
CA SER A 68 10.17 13.53 17.72
C SER A 68 9.61 14.19 18.99
N ILE A 69 9.30 13.41 20.02
CA ILE A 69 8.87 13.93 21.33
C ILE A 69 9.98 14.75 22.00
N SER A 70 11.23 14.29 21.90
CA SER A 70 12.38 14.96 22.51
C SER A 70 12.68 16.31 21.83
N ILE A 71 12.56 16.37 20.50
CA ILE A 71 12.69 17.61 19.73
C ILE A 71 11.62 18.63 20.14
N LEU A 72 10.36 18.20 20.25
CA LEU A 72 9.27 19.10 20.67
C LEU A 72 9.46 19.65 22.08
N LYS A 73 10.01 18.86 23.01
CA LYS A 73 10.34 19.32 24.37
C LYS A 73 11.54 20.27 24.43
N ALA A 74 12.43 20.20 23.44
CA ALA A 74 13.67 20.96 23.43
C ALA A 74 13.52 22.36 22.80
N VAL A 75 12.41 22.64 22.10
CA VAL A 75 12.12 23.99 21.60
C VAL A 75 11.60 24.85 22.77
N PRO A 76 12.35 25.88 23.21
CA PRO A 76 11.84 26.87 24.16
C PRO A 76 10.81 27.74 23.42
N ASN A 77 9.65 27.99 24.03
CA ASN A 77 8.65 28.93 23.49
C ASN A 77 9.24 30.33 23.28
#